data_AF-A0A4R6CS45-F1
#
_entry.id   AF-A0A4R6CS45-F1
#
_cell.length_a   1.000
_cell.length_b   1.000
_cell.length_c   1.000
_cell.angle_alpha   90.00
_cell.angle_beta   90.00
_cell.angle_gamma   90.00
#
_symmetry.space_group_name_H-M   'P 1'
#
loop_
_entity.id
_entity.type
_entity.pdbx_description
1 polymer ?
#
loop_
_entity_poly.entity_id
_entity_poly.type
_entity_poly.pdbx_seq_one_letter_code
_entity_poly.pdbx_strand_id
1 'polypeptide(L)'
;AQHKAQLKQTWWRKALGRISAIFIPLIPAFIGAGLISGVAGILRNMLTAKMLPGSWNLGVTILSMIASALFAYLNIYVGINTAKEFGATPALGGIIGGVVLLPGIAAPVTIPNVLDGKPLAAGQGGIIGVLLAVWLLAYVEKWFHKHIPDSVDII
;
A
#
# COMPACT_ATOMS: atom_id res chain seq x y z
N ALA A 1 -34.68 9.51 -10.30
CA ALA A 1 -33.48 8.73 -9.93
C ALA A 1 -32.91 9.08 -8.53
N GLN A 2 -33.73 9.55 -7.58
CA GLN A 2 -33.32 9.93 -6.21
C GLN A 2 -33.70 8.88 -5.15
N HIS A 3 -33.86 7.61 -5.55
CA HIS A 3 -34.38 6.55 -4.68
C HIS A 3 -33.48 5.29 -4.66
N LYS A 4 -32.16 5.48 -4.75
CA LYS A 4 -31.19 4.43 -4.41
C LYS A 4 -30.25 4.94 -3.32
N ALA A 5 -30.46 4.37 -2.13
CA ALA A 5 -29.54 4.30 -1.02
C ALA A 5 -29.42 5.50 -0.05
N GLN A 6 -30.54 5.89 0.58
CA GLN A 6 -30.49 6.11 2.04
C GLN A 6 -30.40 4.75 2.74
N LEU A 7 -29.33 4.01 2.47
CA LEU A 7 -29.02 2.77 3.18
C LEU A 7 -28.62 3.16 4.60
N LYS A 8 -29.36 2.70 5.63
CA LYS A 8 -29.05 2.95 7.05
C LYS A 8 -27.53 2.87 7.28
N GLN A 9 -26.91 3.97 7.70
CA GLN A 9 -25.47 4.03 7.95
C GLN A 9 -25.12 3.32 9.27
N THR A 10 -25.01 2.00 9.21
CA THR A 10 -24.48 1.18 10.30
C THR A 10 -22.98 1.44 10.51
N TRP A 11 -22.48 1.20 11.72
CA TRP A 11 -21.07 1.42 12.08
C TRP A 11 -20.09 0.66 11.17
N TRP A 12 -20.40 -0.58 10.78
CA TRP A 12 -19.58 -1.39 9.88
C TRP A 12 -19.54 -0.83 8.45
N ARG A 13 -20.63 -0.20 8.00
CA ARG A 13 -20.66 0.47 6.67
C ARG A 13 -19.77 1.70 6.66
N LYS A 14 -19.74 2.45 7.75
CA LYS A 14 -18.82 3.59 7.90
C LYS A 14 -17.37 3.11 7.88
N ALA A 15 -17.05 2.01 8.57
CA ALA A 15 -15.71 1.42 8.55
C ALA A 15 -15.29 0.97 7.14
N LEU A 16 -16.15 0.24 6.43
CA LEU A 16 -15.90 -0.15 5.03
C LEU A 16 -15.80 1.06 4.08
N GLY A 17 -16.57 2.12 4.37
CA GLY A 17 -16.48 3.39 3.65
C GLY A 17 -15.10 4.03 3.76
N ARG A 18 -14.53 4.06 4.98
CA ARG A 18 -13.16 4.55 5.20
C ARG A 18 -12.11 3.70 4.50
N ILE A 19 -12.24 2.37 4.57
CA ILE A 19 -11.31 1.47 3.86
C ILE A 19 -11.39 1.74 2.35
N SER A 20 -12.60 1.88 1.80
CA SER A 20 -12.79 2.23 0.38
C SER A 20 -12.10 3.56 0.02
N ALA A 21 -12.24 4.58 0.87
CA ALA A 21 -11.64 5.89 0.64
C ALA A 21 -10.10 5.85 0.51
N ILE A 22 -9.43 4.91 1.17
CA ILE A 22 -7.98 4.71 1.08
C ILE A 22 -7.55 4.22 -0.32
N PHE A 23 -8.37 3.37 -0.95
CA PHE A 23 -8.08 2.76 -2.25
C PHE A 23 -8.62 3.56 -3.44
N ILE A 24 -9.61 4.43 -3.26
CA ILE A 24 -10.17 5.26 -4.33
C ILE A 24 -9.08 6.04 -5.10
N PRO A 25 -8.12 6.71 -4.42
CA PRO A 25 -7.02 7.41 -5.10
C PRO A 25 -6.10 6.48 -5.93
N LEU A 26 -6.10 5.17 -5.65
CA LEU A 26 -5.26 4.17 -6.32
C LEU A 26 -5.94 3.54 -7.53
N ILE A 27 -7.25 3.70 -7.70
CA ILE A 27 -8.02 3.14 -8.82
C ILE A 27 -7.39 3.48 -10.19
N PRO A 28 -7.01 4.75 -10.48
CA PRO A 28 -6.39 5.06 -11.77
C PRO A 28 -5.08 4.32 -12.00
N ALA A 29 -4.28 4.14 -10.94
CA ALA A 29 -3.02 3.41 -11.03
C ALA A 29 -3.26 1.92 -11.27
N PHE A 30 -4.25 1.31 -10.60
CA PHE A 30 -4.64 -0.09 -10.85
C PHE A 30 -5.08 -0.32 -12.29
N ILE A 31 -5.88 0.60 -12.85
CA ILE A 31 -6.30 0.53 -14.25
C ILE A 31 -5.07 0.59 -15.17
N GLY A 32 -4.17 1.56 -14.95
CA GLY A 32 -2.94 1.70 -15.74
C GLY A 32 -2.04 0.47 -15.67
N ALA A 33 -1.73 -0.02 -14.47
CA ALA A 33 -0.90 -1.20 -14.27
C ALA A 33 -1.51 -2.45 -14.91
N GLY A 34 -2.83 -2.64 -14.77
CA GLY A 34 -3.56 -3.76 -15.37
C GLY A 34 -3.50 -3.75 -16.90
N LEU A 35 -3.74 -2.60 -17.54
CA LEU A 35 -3.67 -2.45 -18.99
C LEU A 35 -2.25 -2.69 -19.51
N ILE A 36 -1.25 -2.11 -18.86
CA ILE A 36 0.17 -2.29 -19.21
C ILE A 36 0.56 -3.77 -19.07
N SER A 37 0.16 -4.43 -17.99
CA SER A 37 0.40 -5.86 -17.78
C SER A 37 -0.27 -6.73 -18.84
N GLY A 38 -1.50 -6.39 -19.24
CA GLY A 38 -2.23 -7.11 -20.30
C GLY A 38 -1.50 -7.04 -21.63
N VAL A 39 -1.07 -5.84 -22.04
CA VAL A 39 -0.28 -5.64 -23.27
C VAL A 39 1.06 -6.37 -23.18
N ALA A 40 1.79 -6.23 -22.05
CA ALA A 40 3.06 -6.93 -21.84
C ALA A 40 2.90 -8.45 -21.94
N GLY A 41 1.82 -9.01 -21.38
CA GLY A 41 1.50 -10.43 -21.45
C GLY A 41 1.27 -10.92 -22.88
N ILE A 42 0.52 -10.16 -23.69
CA ILE A 42 0.30 -10.49 -25.11
C ILE A 42 1.63 -10.49 -25.86
N LEU A 43 2.44 -9.44 -25.71
CA LEU A 43 3.75 -9.33 -26.37
C LEU A 43 4.71 -10.45 -25.94
N ARG A 44 4.67 -10.83 -24.66
CA ARG A 44 5.47 -11.94 -24.13
C ARG A 44 5.05 -13.29 -24.71
N ASN A 45 3.75 -13.51 -24.88
CA ASN A 45 3.25 -14.71 -25.56
C ASN A 45 3.65 -14.74 -27.03
N MET A 46 3.58 -13.61 -27.75
CA MET A 46 4.03 -13.52 -29.15
C MET A 46 5.54 -13.77 -29.31
N LEU A 47 6.37 -13.29 -28.38
CA LEU A 47 7.80 -13.64 -28.33
C LEU A 47 8.01 -15.14 -28.15
N THR A 48 7.27 -15.75 -27.22
CA THR A 48 7.36 -17.19 -26.93
C THR A 48 6.91 -18.03 -28.13
N ALA A 49 5.88 -17.58 -28.84
CA ALA A 49 5.38 -18.18 -30.09
C ALA A 49 6.27 -17.88 -31.31
N LYS A 50 7.40 -17.18 -31.14
CA LYS A 50 8.31 -16.74 -32.22
C LYS A 50 7.64 -15.86 -33.29
N MET A 51 6.54 -15.19 -32.95
CA MET A 51 5.84 -14.23 -33.81
C MET A 51 6.48 -12.84 -33.76
N LEU A 52 7.29 -12.56 -32.73
CA LEU A 52 8.05 -11.32 -32.59
C LEU A 52 9.56 -11.61 -32.59
N PRO A 53 10.39 -10.72 -33.16
CA PRO A 53 11.85 -10.81 -33.05
C PRO A 53 12.31 -10.72 -31.59
N GLY A 54 13.37 -11.45 -31.23
CA GLY A 54 13.95 -11.44 -29.88
C GLY A 54 14.42 -10.07 -29.38
N SER A 55 14.64 -9.10 -30.28
CA SER A 55 14.96 -7.71 -29.92
C SER A 55 13.88 -7.02 -29.08
N TRP A 56 12.63 -7.49 -29.16
CA TRP A 56 11.52 -6.97 -28.36
C TRP A 56 11.56 -7.39 -26.89
N ASN A 57 12.39 -8.38 -26.52
CA ASN A 57 12.42 -8.93 -25.17
C ASN A 57 12.72 -7.88 -24.09
N LEU A 58 13.63 -6.94 -24.39
CA LEU A 58 13.95 -5.85 -23.46
C LEU A 58 12.74 -4.94 -23.22
N GLY A 59 12.03 -4.54 -24.28
CA GLY A 59 10.84 -3.70 -24.19
C GLY A 59 9.71 -4.37 -23.40
N VAL A 60 9.46 -5.66 -23.64
CA VAL A 60 8.46 -6.44 -22.89
C VAL A 60 8.84 -6.57 -21.40
N THR A 61 10.12 -6.73 -21.10
CA THR A 61 10.62 -6.79 -19.72
C THR A 61 10.44 -5.46 -19.01
N ILE A 62 10.78 -4.34 -19.65
CA ILE A 62 10.54 -2.99 -19.11
C ILE A 62 9.05 -2.76 -18.86
N LEU A 63 8.18 -3.14 -19.79
CA LEU A 63 6.74 -2.96 -19.66
C LEU A 63 6.18 -3.77 -18.47
N SER A 64 6.66 -5.00 -18.30
CA SER A 64 6.31 -5.87 -17.17
C SER A 64 6.81 -5.30 -15.83
N MET A 65 8.01 -4.72 -15.81
CA MET A 65 8.57 -4.04 -14.64
C MET A 65 7.71 -2.83 -14.23
N ILE A 66 7.32 -1.99 -15.19
CA ILE A 66 6.45 -0.83 -14.95
C ILE A 66 5.10 -1.28 -14.38
N ALA A 67 4.48 -2.31 -14.97
CA ALA A 67 3.23 -2.87 -14.46
C ALA A 67 3.36 -3.38 -13.01
N SER A 68 4.51 -3.97 -12.67
CA SER A 68 4.78 -4.54 -11.34
C SER A 68 5.07 -3.47 -10.28
N ALA A 69 5.52 -2.28 -10.69
CA ALA A 69 5.91 -1.21 -9.77
C ALA A 69 4.77 -0.77 -8.84
N LEU A 70 3.53 -0.73 -9.34
CA LEU A 70 2.37 -0.41 -8.50
C LEU A 70 2.27 -1.34 -7.29
N PHE A 71 2.37 -2.65 -7.53
CA PHE A 71 2.23 -3.66 -6.49
C PHE A 71 3.42 -3.66 -5.54
N ALA A 72 4.63 -3.38 -6.04
CA ALA A 72 5.83 -3.24 -5.22
C ALA A 72 5.72 -2.10 -4.20
N TYR A 73 5.11 -0.97 -4.58
CA TYR A 73 4.96 0.20 -3.72
C TYR A 73 3.55 0.35 -3.11
N LEU A 74 2.69 -0.64 -3.28
CA LEU A 74 1.29 -0.58 -2.86
C LEU A 74 1.16 -0.29 -1.36
N ASN A 75 1.97 -0.94 -0.53
CA ASN A 75 1.99 -0.73 0.92
C ASN A 75 2.30 0.73 1.29
N ILE A 76 3.24 1.38 0.59
CA ILE A 76 3.62 2.77 0.84
C ILE A 76 2.44 3.70 0.54
N TYR A 77 1.85 3.56 -0.65
CA TYR A 77 0.72 4.41 -1.04
C TYR A 77 -0.53 4.18 -0.20
N VAL A 78 -0.80 2.93 0.18
CA VAL A 78 -1.88 2.62 1.14
C VAL A 78 -1.58 3.29 2.48
N GLY A 79 -0.35 3.23 2.99
CA GLY A 79 0.02 3.90 4.24
C GLY A 79 -0.17 5.41 4.18
N ILE A 80 0.26 6.06 3.11
CA ILE A 80 0.06 7.51 2.88
C ILE A 80 -1.45 7.85 2.87
N ASN A 81 -2.25 7.10 2.13
CA ASN A 81 -3.69 7.35 2.02
C ASN A 81 -4.43 7.04 3.32
N THR A 82 -3.97 6.04 4.08
CA THR A 82 -4.51 5.70 5.40
C THR A 82 -4.25 6.85 6.37
N ALA A 83 -3.03 7.39 6.40
CA ALA A 83 -2.71 8.53 7.23
C ALA A 83 -3.60 9.74 6.87
N LYS A 84 -3.78 10.02 5.58
CA LYS A 84 -4.72 11.07 5.13
C LYS A 84 -6.16 10.83 5.60
N GLU A 85 -6.68 9.61 5.43
CA GLU A 85 -8.05 9.24 5.80
C GLU A 85 -8.29 9.36 7.32
N PHE A 86 -7.27 9.01 8.12
CA PHE A 86 -7.37 9.08 9.58
C PHE A 86 -6.85 10.41 10.17
N GLY A 87 -6.39 11.36 9.35
CA GLY A 87 -5.92 12.67 9.79
C GLY A 87 -4.60 12.63 10.57
N ALA A 88 -3.63 11.89 10.05
CA ALA A 88 -2.26 11.76 10.52
C ALA A 88 -1.28 12.26 9.45
N THR A 89 -0.02 12.46 9.81
CA THR A 89 1.00 12.94 8.87
C THR A 89 1.23 11.93 7.74
N PRO A 90 0.96 12.27 6.46
CA PRO A 90 1.02 11.32 5.35
C PRO A 90 2.41 10.72 5.14
N ALA A 91 3.47 11.50 5.42
CA ALA A 91 4.85 11.03 5.34
C ALA A 91 5.13 9.86 6.30
N LEU A 92 4.65 9.95 7.56
CA LEU A 92 4.79 8.89 8.54
C LEU A 92 4.01 7.63 8.12
N GLY A 93 2.81 7.81 7.55
CA GLY A 93 2.05 6.72 6.94
C GLY A 93 2.82 6.00 5.84
N GLY A 94 3.50 6.75 4.96
CA GLY A 94 4.35 6.18 3.92
C GLY A 94 5.57 5.45 4.46
N ILE A 95 6.22 5.98 5.51
CA ILE A 95 7.33 5.32 6.20
C ILE A 95 6.88 3.98 6.79
N ILE A 96 5.73 3.93 7.48
CA ILE A 96 5.17 2.67 8.00
C ILE A 96 4.90 1.68 6.86
N GLY A 97 4.33 2.14 5.75
CA GLY A 97 4.12 1.31 4.57
C GLY A 97 5.43 0.76 3.96
N GLY A 98 6.52 1.52 4.04
CA GLY A 98 7.86 1.12 3.60
C GLY A 98 8.55 0.14 4.55
N VAL A 99 8.38 0.31 5.86
CA VAL A 99 8.96 -0.57 6.88
C VAL A 99 8.50 -2.02 6.70
N VAL A 100 7.26 -2.24 6.28
CA VAL A 100 6.74 -3.59 5.98
C VAL A 100 7.54 -4.29 4.87
N LEU A 101 8.22 -3.55 3.99
CA LEU A 101 9.06 -4.12 2.93
C LEU A 101 10.47 -4.46 3.40
N LEU A 102 10.87 -4.01 4.59
CA LEU A 102 12.20 -4.26 5.13
C LEU A 102 12.25 -5.65 5.76
N PRO A 103 13.34 -6.42 5.57
CA PRO A 103 13.57 -7.60 6.36
C PRO A 103 13.82 -7.19 7.82
N GLY A 104 13.13 -7.81 8.78
CA GLY A 104 13.39 -7.59 10.22
C GLY A 104 14.68 -8.28 10.71
N ILE A 105 15.64 -8.46 9.80
CA ILE A 105 16.91 -9.14 10.00
C ILE A 105 17.99 -8.18 9.47
N ALA A 106 18.74 -7.60 10.40
CA ALA A 106 20.01 -6.94 10.11
C ALA A 106 21.06 -7.68 10.93
N ALA A 107 21.83 -8.56 10.29
CA ALA A 107 22.79 -9.41 10.98
C ALA A 107 23.69 -8.57 11.93
N PRO A 108 23.88 -8.97 13.19
CA PRO A 108 23.48 -10.24 13.82
C PRO A 108 22.10 -10.21 14.52
N VAL A 109 21.37 -9.10 14.47
CA VAL A 109 20.11 -8.92 15.23
C VAL A 109 18.92 -9.35 14.39
N THR A 110 18.12 -10.25 14.96
CA THR A 110 16.86 -10.70 14.39
C THR A 110 15.73 -10.25 15.30
N ILE A 111 14.74 -9.56 14.74
CA ILE A 111 13.53 -9.19 15.49
C ILE A 111 12.57 -10.38 15.41
N PRO A 112 12.25 -11.04 16.54
CA PRO A 112 11.29 -12.13 16.56
C PRO A 112 9.88 -11.58 16.38
N ASN A 113 9.05 -12.27 15.61
CA ASN A 113 7.63 -11.97 15.49
C ASN A 113 6.94 -12.26 16.83
N VAL A 114 6.14 -11.30 17.28
CA VAL A 114 5.37 -11.38 18.53
C VAL A 114 4.34 -12.53 18.52
N LEU A 115 3.91 -12.99 17.34
CA LEU A 115 2.88 -14.03 17.21
C LEU A 115 3.44 -15.46 17.30
N ASP A 116 4.59 -15.72 16.69
CA ASP A 116 5.12 -17.09 16.52
C ASP A 116 6.62 -17.23 16.83
N GLY A 117 7.28 -16.15 17.27
CA GLY A 117 8.69 -16.14 17.71
C GLY A 117 9.72 -16.28 16.59
N LYS A 118 9.30 -16.43 15.34
CA LYS A 118 10.18 -16.59 14.18
C LYS A 118 10.75 -15.25 13.71
N PRO A 119 11.88 -15.25 12.98
CA PRO A 119 12.40 -14.03 12.37
C PRO A 119 11.35 -13.31 11.52
N LEU A 120 11.24 -11.99 11.66
CA LEU A 120 10.40 -11.17 10.79
C LEU A 120 10.89 -11.25 9.34
N ALA A 121 9.97 -11.57 8.43
CA ALA A 121 10.22 -11.58 7.00
C ALA A 121 9.76 -10.28 6.34
N ALA A 122 10.45 -9.87 5.28
CA ALA A 122 10.00 -8.76 4.45
C ALA A 122 8.61 -9.05 3.86
N GLY A 123 7.73 -8.07 3.88
CA GLY A 123 6.34 -8.16 3.44
C GLY A 123 5.37 -8.75 4.47
N GLN A 124 5.85 -9.15 5.65
CA GLN A 124 5.01 -9.76 6.68
C GLN A 124 3.95 -8.77 7.21
N GLY A 125 2.71 -9.26 7.34
CA GLY A 125 1.54 -8.45 7.69
C GLY A 125 0.85 -7.78 6.47
N GLY A 126 1.59 -7.55 5.38
CA GLY A 126 1.06 -7.03 4.12
C GLY A 126 0.26 -5.72 4.28
N ILE A 127 -0.67 -5.51 3.37
CA ILE A 127 -1.49 -4.29 3.30
C ILE A 127 -2.35 -4.11 4.57
N ILE A 128 -2.89 -5.20 5.11
CA ILE A 128 -3.73 -5.15 6.31
C ILE A 128 -2.90 -4.69 7.52
N GLY A 129 -1.65 -5.17 7.63
CA GLY A 129 -0.71 -4.72 8.65
C GLY A 129 -0.44 -3.22 8.55
N VAL A 130 -0.24 -2.70 7.34
CA VAL A 130 -0.07 -1.25 7.12
C VAL A 130 -1.30 -0.46 7.56
N LEU A 131 -2.51 -0.89 7.16
CA LEU A 131 -3.75 -0.22 7.53
C LEU A 131 -3.88 -0.08 9.06
N LEU A 132 -3.63 -1.16 9.79
CA LEU A 132 -3.72 -1.19 11.25
C LEU A 132 -2.61 -0.37 11.92
N ALA A 133 -1.38 -0.46 11.42
CA ALA A 133 -0.23 0.26 11.98
C ALA A 133 -0.39 1.78 11.78
N VAL A 134 -0.85 2.23 10.60
CA VAL A 134 -1.08 3.65 10.35
C VAL A 134 -2.34 4.16 11.07
N TRP A 135 -3.36 3.32 11.24
CA TRP A 135 -4.50 3.68 12.09
C TRP A 135 -4.08 3.91 13.55
N LEU A 136 -3.21 3.04 14.08
CA LEU A 136 -2.64 3.20 15.42
C LEU A 136 -1.76 4.46 15.49
N LEU A 137 -0.92 4.71 14.49
CA LEU A 137 -0.14 5.95 14.37
C LEU A 137 -1.06 7.17 14.47
N ALA A 138 -2.17 7.19 13.72
CA ALA A 138 -3.09 8.32 13.74
C ALA A 138 -3.72 8.57 15.11
N TYR A 139 -3.91 7.51 15.91
CA TYR A 139 -4.37 7.66 17.28
C TYR A 139 -3.27 8.23 18.19
N VAL A 140 -2.05 7.70 18.06
CA VAL A 140 -0.88 8.10 18.85
C VAL A 140 -0.46 9.54 18.56
N GLU A 141 -0.38 9.93 17.29
CA GLU A 141 -0.04 11.29 16.85
C GLU A 141 -1.01 12.32 17.43
N LYS A 142 -2.31 12.07 17.32
CA LYS A 142 -3.34 12.95 17.91
C LYS A 142 -3.29 13.00 19.43
N TRP A 143 -2.89 11.91 20.08
CA TRP A 143 -2.71 11.88 21.53
C TRP A 143 -1.53 12.76 21.92
N PHE A 144 -0.41 12.70 21.20
CA PHE A 144 0.75 13.54 21.45
C PHE A 144 0.46 15.03 21.23
N HIS A 145 -0.14 15.42 20.10
CA HIS A 145 -0.53 16.83 19.85
C HIS A 145 -1.49 17.38 20.91
N LYS A 146 -2.24 16.53 21.62
CA LYS A 146 -3.13 16.96 22.70
C LYS A 146 -2.42 17.16 24.03
N HIS A 147 -1.30 16.47 24.28
CA HIS A 147 -0.63 16.45 25.59
C HIS A 147 0.73 17.16 25.58
N ILE A 148 1.37 17.31 24.41
CA ILE A 148 2.63 18.04 24.26
C ILE A 148 2.31 19.53 24.05
N PRO A 149 2.95 20.44 24.81
CA PRO A 149 2.83 21.88 24.56
C PRO A 149 3.40 22.26 23.20
N ASP A 150 2.75 23.20 22.50
CA ASP A 150 3.15 23.70 21.17
C ASP A 150 4.64 24.14 21.06
N SER A 151 5.28 24.45 22.19
CA SER A 151 6.70 24.84 22.24
C SER A 151 7.68 23.69 21.99
N VAL A 152 7.23 22.43 22.10
CA VAL A 152 8.03 21.22 21.79
C VAL A 152 7.45 20.48 20.57
N ASP A 153 6.26 20.88 20.11
CA ASP A 153 5.61 20.32 18.95
C ASP A 153 6.20 20.96 17.68
N ILE A 154 7.18 20.28 17.08
CA ILE A 154 7.90 20.75 15.87
C ILE A 154 7.12 20.39 14.59
N ILE A 155 6.02 19.65 14.71
CA ILE A 155 5.17 19.16 13.61
C ILE A 155 3.73 19.55 13.89
#